data_AF-A0A8T5EU72-F1
#
_entry.id   AF-A0A8T5EU72-F1
#
_cell.length_a   1.000
_cell.length_b   1.000
_cell.length_c   1.000
_cell.angle_alpha   90.00
_cell.angle_beta   90.00
_cell.angle_gamma   90.00
#
_symmetry.space_group_name_H-M   'P 1'
#
loop_
_entity.id
_entity.type
_entity.pdbx_description
1 polymer ?
#
loop_
_entity_poly.entity_id
_entity_poly.type
_entity_poly.pdbx_seq_one_letter_code
_entity_poly.pdbx_strand_id
1 'polypeptide(L)' 'MKCKYCDKTFPEDDDTVLNYFEHTKINHYELLGDEDKMMHDIRDKMIKSKIDYDKFKKEIGDSDLFFNSNDSDNA' A
#
# COMPACT_ATOMS: atom_id res chain seq x y z
N MET A 1 -17.18 6.56 -8.63
CA MET A 1 -16.40 6.16 -9.84
C MET A 1 -16.93 4.85 -10.45
N LYS A 2 -17.00 4.67 -11.79
CA LYS A 2 -17.42 3.40 -12.43
C LYS A 2 -16.22 2.55 -12.89
N CYS A 3 -16.29 1.22 -12.73
CA CYS A 3 -15.31 0.28 -13.29
C CYS A 3 -15.29 0.33 -14.82
N LYS A 4 -14.08 0.24 -15.41
CA LYS A 4 -13.92 0.21 -16.88
C LYS A 4 -14.22 -1.16 -17.49
N TYR A 5 -14.15 -2.22 -16.70
CA TYR A 5 -14.22 -3.61 -17.15
C TYR A 5 -15.54 -4.30 -16.78
N CYS A 6 -16.35 -3.71 -15.91
CA CYS A 6 -17.66 -4.23 -15.52
C CYS A 6 -18.59 -3.12 -15.06
N ASP A 7 -19.83 -3.47 -14.70
CA ASP A 7 -20.84 -2.52 -14.26
C ASP A 7 -20.74 -2.09 -12.79
N LYS A 8 -19.67 -2.50 -12.08
CA LYS A 8 -19.48 -2.09 -10.69
C LYS A 8 -19.26 -0.58 -10.59
N THR A 9 -20.06 0.06 -9.74
CA THR A 9 -19.89 1.45 -9.32
C THR A 9 -19.35 1.49 -7.90
N PHE A 10 -18.46 2.43 -7.67
CA PHE A 10 -17.89 2.74 -6.36
C PHE A 10 -18.49 4.04 -5.87
N PRO A 11 -18.77 4.15 -4.55
CA PRO A 11 -19.09 5.42 -3.90
C PRO A 11 -17.99 6.47 -4.16
N GLU A 12 -18.24 7.73 -3.81
CA GLU A 12 -17.23 8.79 -3.87
C GLU A 12 -16.84 9.18 -2.45
N ASP A 13 -15.85 8.46 -1.93
CA ASP A 13 -15.26 8.57 -0.59
C ASP A 13 -13.72 8.47 -0.67
N ASP A 14 -13.05 8.62 0.47
CA ASP A 14 -11.59 8.61 0.56
C ASP A 14 -10.96 7.28 0.11
N ASP A 15 -11.71 6.17 0.25
CA ASP A 15 -11.25 4.81 -0.08
C ASP A 15 -11.55 4.42 -1.53
N THR A 16 -12.23 5.26 -2.29
CA THR A 16 -12.74 4.93 -3.63
C THR A 16 -11.65 4.45 -4.58
N VAL A 17 -10.47 5.06 -4.54
CA VAL A 17 -9.33 4.68 -5.39
C VAL A 17 -8.75 3.32 -4.97
N LEU A 18 -8.65 3.06 -3.67
CA LEU A 18 -8.17 1.78 -3.14
C LEU A 18 -9.17 0.67 -3.46
N ASN A 19 -10.45 0.91 -3.25
CA ASN A 19 -11.54 -0.01 -3.58
C ASN A 19 -11.57 -0.35 -5.07
N TYR A 20 -11.35 0.64 -5.94
CA TYR A 20 -11.23 0.42 -7.39
C TYR A 20 -10.01 -0.45 -7.72
N PHE A 21 -8.87 -0.16 -7.10
CA PHE A 21 -7.62 -0.90 -7.29
C PHE A 21 -7.76 -2.36 -6.88
N GLU A 22 -8.27 -2.64 -5.67
CA GLU A 22 -8.48 -3.99 -5.17
C GLU A 22 -9.51 -4.77 -6.00
N HIS A 23 -10.59 -4.11 -6.42
CA HIS A 23 -11.54 -4.73 -7.33
C HIS A 23 -10.91 -5.13 -8.66
N THR A 24 -10.08 -4.26 -9.23
CA THR A 24 -9.34 -4.54 -10.47
C THR A 24 -8.43 -5.75 -10.28
N LYS A 25 -7.66 -5.79 -9.18
CA LYS A 25 -6.79 -6.91 -8.81
C LYS A 25 -7.53 -8.25 -8.76
N ILE A 26 -8.68 -8.29 -8.10
CA ILE A 26 -9.40 -9.55 -7.85
C ILE A 26 -10.13 -10.04 -9.11
N ASN A 27 -10.71 -9.12 -9.89
CA ASN A 27 -11.71 -9.49 -10.90
C ASN A 27 -11.24 -9.27 -12.34
N HIS A 28 -10.23 -8.41 -12.55
CA HIS A 28 -9.87 -7.92 -13.88
C HIS A 28 -8.37 -7.91 -14.13
N TYR A 29 -7.55 -8.41 -13.20
CA TYR A 29 -6.09 -8.40 -13.33
C TYR A 29 -5.63 -9.09 -14.61
N GLU A 30 -6.24 -10.23 -14.95
CA GLU A 30 -5.88 -10.96 -16.17
C GLU A 30 -6.23 -10.23 -17.47
N LEU A 31 -7.16 -9.28 -17.42
CA LEU A 31 -7.56 -8.46 -18.56
C LEU A 31 -6.61 -7.27 -18.79
N LEU A 32 -5.71 -6.98 -17.85
CA LEU A 32 -4.72 -5.91 -17.98
C LEU A 32 -3.64 -6.31 -19.00
N GLY A 33 -3.12 -5.32 -19.73
CA GLY A 33 -1.92 -5.51 -20.54
C GLY A 33 -0.69 -5.71 -19.67
N ASP A 34 0.41 -6.23 -20.24
CA ASP A 34 1.61 -6.59 -19.48
C ASP A 34 2.24 -5.39 -18.72
N GLU A 35 2.27 -4.20 -19.33
CA GLU A 35 2.74 -2.97 -18.68
C GLU A 35 1.82 -2.56 -17.52
N ASP A 36 0.50 -2.66 -17.71
CA ASP A 36 -0.49 -2.34 -16.67
C ASP A 36 -0.41 -3.33 -15.51
N LYS A 37 -0.20 -4.63 -15.79
CA LYS A 37 0.05 -5.67 -14.78
C LYS A 37 1.29 -5.33 -13.95
N MET A 38 2.40 -4.96 -14.61
CA MET A 38 3.63 -4.57 -13.92
C MET A 38 3.41 -3.36 -13.00
N MET A 39 2.75 -2.31 -13.49
CA MET A 39 2.45 -1.13 -12.68
C MET A 39 1.51 -1.45 -11.51
N HIS A 40 0.54 -2.33 -11.74
CA HIS A 40 -0.36 -2.80 -10.71
C HIS A 40 0.39 -3.56 -9.60
N ASP A 41 1.32 -4.44 -9.95
CA ASP A 41 2.16 -5.18 -9.01
C ASP A 41 3.08 -4.28 -8.19
N ILE A 42 3.69 -3.27 -8.82
CA ILE A 42 4.51 -2.27 -8.11
C ILE A 42 3.66 -1.54 -7.06
N ARG A 43 2.46 -1.11 -7.43
CA ARG A 43 1.54 -0.43 -6.50
C ARG A 43 1.11 -1.35 -5.35
N ASP A 44 0.80 -2.62 -5.63
CA ASP A 44 0.43 -3.60 -4.60
C ASP A 44 1.56 -3.78 -3.57
N LYS A 45 2.81 -3.86 -4.04
CA LYS A 45 4.00 -3.94 -3.19
C LYS A 45 4.17 -2.67 -2.34
N MET A 46 3.96 -1.48 -2.91
CA MET A 46 4.05 -0.22 -2.17
C MET A 46 3.00 -0.12 -1.07
N ILE A 47 1.74 -0.51 -1.36
CA ILE A 47 0.66 -0.51 -0.37
C ILE A 47 0.99 -1.45 0.79
N LYS A 48 1.43 -2.68 0.50
CA LYS A 48 1.86 -3.64 1.52
C LYS A 48 3.02 -3.10 2.35
N SER A 49 4.07 -2.58 1.71
CA SER A 49 5.21 -2.00 2.40
C SER A 49 4.83 -0.85 3.33
N LYS A 50 3.85 -0.02 2.95
CA LYS A 50 3.34 1.05 3.81
C LYS A 50 2.60 0.48 5.02
N ILE A 51 1.71 -0.49 4.81
CA ILE A 51 0.98 -1.16 5.89
C ILE A 51 1.95 -1.83 6.87
N ASP A 52 2.98 -2.50 6.36
CA ASP A 52 3.98 -3.18 7.17
C ASP A 52 4.83 -2.17 7.96
N TYR A 53 5.22 -1.05 7.34
CA TYR A 53 5.90 0.05 8.02
C TYR A 53 5.03 0.65 9.14
N ASP A 54 3.74 0.91 8.87
CA ASP A 54 2.81 1.46 9.86
C ASP A 54 2.58 0.49 11.04
N LYS A 55 2.59 -0.83 10.79
CA LYS A 55 2.58 -1.86 11.84
C LYS A 55 3.87 -1.85 12.65
N PHE A 56 5.02 -1.88 11.98
CA PHE A 56 6.34 -1.86 12.61
C PHE A 56 6.50 -0.64 13.52
N LYS A 57 6.09 0.54 13.04
CA LYS A 57 6.10 1.80 13.79
C LYS A 57 5.23 1.73 15.06
N LYS A 58 4.09 1.05 15.02
CA LYS A 58 3.24 0.84 16.20
C LYS A 58 3.86 -0.14 17.20
N GLU A 59 4.55 -1.17 16.73
CA GLU A 59 5.14 -2.21 17.58
C GLU A 59 6.45 -1.77 18.26
N ILE A 60 7.32 -1.05 17.54
CA ILE A 60 8.68 -0.70 18.00
C ILE A 60 8.76 0.77 18.45
N GLY A 61 7.66 1.51 18.31
CA GLY A 61 7.63 2.95 18.51
C GLY A 61 8.23 3.70 17.33
N ASP A 62 7.79 4.94 17.15
CA ASP A 62 8.27 5.86 16.11
C ASP A 62 9.72 6.26 16.43
N SER A 63 10.66 5.34 16.16
CA SER A 63 12.06 5.52 16.51
C SER A 63 12.75 6.46 15.52
N ASP A 64 12.30 7.71 15.50
CA ASP A 64 13.15 8.86 15.19
C ASP A 64 14.28 8.99 16.24
N LEU A 65 14.22 8.22 17.34
CA LEU A 65 15.14 8.23 18.47
C LEU A 65 16.09 7.02 18.55
N PHE A 66 16.37 6.30 17.46
CA PHE A 66 17.54 5.39 17.45
C PHE A 66 18.84 6.21 17.30
N PHE A 67 19.00 7.28 18.07
CA PHE A 67 20.25 8.01 18.21
C PHE A 67 21.10 7.28 19.25
N ASN A 68 22.12 6.57 18.78
CA ASN A 68 23.35 6.27 19.53
C ASN A 68 23.22 5.92 21.02
N SER A 69 22.40 4.93 21.40
CA SER A 69 22.41 4.39 22.77
C SER A 69 23.67 3.59 23.14
N ASN A 70 24.71 3.59 22.29
CA ASN A 70 25.99 2.91 22.54
C ASN A 70 27.19 3.84 22.72
N ASP A 71 27.02 5.17 22.74
CA ASP A 71 28.12 6.08 23.03
C ASP A 71 27.88 6.82 24.36
N SER A 72 28.78 6.56 25.31
CA SER A 72 29.00 7.22 26.61
C SER A 72 28.17 6.72 27.81
N ASP A 73 28.73 5.74 28.52
CA ASP A 73 28.79 5.74 29.99
C ASP A 73 30.09 5.03 30.43
N ASN A 74 31.22 5.48 29.89
CA ASN A 74 32.56 5.20 30.42
C ASN A 74 33.34 6.52 30.42
N ALA A 75 33.12 7.33 31.44
CA ALA A 75 33.96 8.47 31.81
C ALA A 75 34.10 8.52 33.33
#